data_AF-A0A081G0V8-F1
#
_entry.id   AF-A0A081G0V8-F1
#
_cell.length_a   1.000
_cell.length_b   1.000
_cell.length_c   1.000
_cell.angle_alpha   90.00
_cell.angle_beta   90.00
_cell.angle_gamma   90.00
#
_symmetry.space_group_name_H-M   'P 1'
#
loop_
_entity.id
_entity.type
_entity.pdbx_description
1 polymer ?
#
loop_
_entity_poly.entity_id
_entity_poly.type
_entity_poly.pdbx_seq_one_letter_code
_entity_poly.pdbx_strand_id
1 'polypeptide(L)'
;MHPAAPEKHGVVAAHIDFVNGTQNTLDYVMFKTTAYTNDGKLVRAKKTGRENAWLRVAGPFAPGESSGDKRWDKVWQNSHLSCFRIDGAELIDVNGVVEYYEADRIKLMPELASKGNCDGNG
;
A
#
# COMPACT_ATOMS: atom_id res chain seq x y z
N MET A 1 4.95 -1.51 -3.94
CA MET A 1 5.05 -0.22 -3.21
C MET A 1 6.49 0.00 -2.80
N HIS A 2 6.94 1.24 -2.73
CA HIS A 2 8.25 1.56 -2.17
C HIS A 2 8.15 2.68 -1.16
N PRO A 3 8.95 2.66 -0.09
CA PRO A 3 9.13 3.84 0.72
C PRO A 3 9.85 4.93 -0.08
N ALA A 4 9.36 6.16 0.02
CA ALA A 4 10.20 7.31 -0.26
C ALA A 4 11.35 7.35 0.76
N ALA A 5 12.47 7.99 0.41
CA ALA A 5 13.52 8.25 1.39
C ALA A 5 12.93 8.96 2.62
N PRO A 6 13.35 8.61 3.86
CA PRO A 6 12.84 9.24 5.06
C PRO A 6 13.09 10.75 5.01
N GLU A 7 12.03 11.54 5.13
CA GLU A 7 12.12 12.99 5.23
C GLU A 7 12.56 13.42 6.64
N LYS A 8 12.77 14.73 6.83
CA LYS A 8 13.02 15.31 8.17
C LYS A 8 11.99 14.77 9.17
N HIS A 9 12.49 14.33 10.34
CA HIS A 9 11.72 13.73 11.44
C HIS A 9 11.25 12.27 11.24
N GLY A 10 11.84 11.53 10.29
CA GLY A 10 11.60 10.09 10.14
C GLY A 10 10.21 9.76 9.59
N VAL A 11 9.60 10.71 8.86
CA VAL A 11 8.36 10.48 8.14
C VAL A 11 8.71 9.80 6.82
N VAL A 12 8.11 8.64 6.56
CA VAL A 12 8.27 7.92 5.30
C VAL A 12 6.94 8.00 4.55
N ALA A 13 6.98 8.49 3.32
CA ALA A 13 5.82 8.47 2.44
C ALA A 13 5.66 7.09 1.80
N ALA A 14 4.41 6.63 1.73
CA ALA A 14 4.06 5.42 1.02
C ALA A 14 3.66 5.77 -0.42
N HIS A 15 4.21 5.02 -1.38
CA HIS A 15 3.92 5.14 -2.79
C HIS A 15 3.23 3.87 -3.31
N ILE A 16 2.08 4.05 -3.95
CA ILE A 16 1.28 2.98 -4.54
C ILE A 16 0.93 3.38 -5.96
N ASP A 17 1.33 2.54 -6.91
CA ASP A 17 0.78 2.50 -8.25
C ASP A 17 0.12 1.14 -8.44
N PHE A 18 -1.10 1.13 -8.97
CA PHE A 18 -1.82 -0.11 -9.30
C PHE A 18 -2.55 0.04 -10.62
N VAL A 19 -2.84 -1.10 -11.23
CA VAL A 19 -3.66 -1.22 -12.43
C VAL A 19 -4.93 -1.98 -12.08
N ASN A 20 -6.09 -1.48 -12.50
CA ASN A 20 -7.35 -2.20 -12.32
C ASN A 20 -7.36 -3.47 -13.21
N GLY A 21 -7.14 -4.63 -12.60
CA GLY A 21 -7.18 -5.93 -13.27
C GLY A 21 -8.57 -6.59 -13.33
N THR A 22 -9.60 -5.92 -12.82
CA THR A 22 -10.98 -6.43 -12.80
C THR A 22 -11.72 -6.07 -14.09
N GLN A 23 -12.92 -6.64 -14.30
CA GLN A 23 -13.80 -6.27 -15.41
C GLN A 23 -14.70 -5.07 -15.10
N ASN A 24 -14.71 -4.59 -13.85
CA ASN A 24 -15.58 -3.52 -13.38
C ASN A 24 -14.81 -2.20 -13.28
N THR A 25 -15.52 -1.08 -13.38
CA THR A 25 -14.95 0.24 -13.05
C THR A 25 -14.92 0.41 -11.54
N LEU A 26 -13.76 0.74 -10.98
CA LEU A 26 -13.57 0.90 -9.55
C LEU A 26 -13.71 2.37 -9.15
N ASP A 27 -14.55 2.66 -8.16
CA ASP A 27 -14.69 4.00 -7.57
C ASP A 27 -13.67 4.21 -6.45
N TYR A 28 -13.38 3.16 -5.67
CA TYR A 28 -12.32 3.20 -4.66
C TYR A 28 -11.53 1.90 -4.59
N VAL A 29 -10.27 2.04 -4.18
CA VAL A 29 -9.42 0.94 -3.74
C VAL A 29 -8.86 1.28 -2.37
N MET A 30 -9.04 0.40 -1.40
CA MET A 30 -8.50 0.54 -0.05
C MET A 30 -7.46 -0.54 0.20
N PHE A 31 -6.18 -0.15 0.22
CA PHE A 31 -5.09 -1.07 0.50
C PHE A 31 -4.87 -1.22 2.01
N LYS A 32 -4.96 -2.44 2.53
CA LYS A 32 -4.52 -2.79 3.87
C LYS A 32 -3.01 -2.98 3.83
N THR A 33 -2.31 -2.17 4.61
CA THR A 33 -0.84 -2.10 4.56
C THR A 33 -0.22 -2.14 5.94
N THR A 34 0.91 -2.84 6.05
CA THR A 34 1.72 -2.91 7.27
C THR A 34 3.15 -2.47 6.95
N ALA A 35 3.78 -1.77 7.90
CA ALA A 35 5.14 -1.26 7.75
C ALA A 35 6.12 -1.98 8.69
N TYR A 36 7.36 -2.13 8.24
CA TYR A 36 8.43 -2.82 8.96
C TYR A 36 9.73 -2.00 8.97
N THR A 37 10.53 -2.18 10.02
CA THR A 37 11.91 -1.68 10.08
C THR A 37 12.87 -2.59 9.33
N ASN A 38 14.12 -2.15 9.14
CA ASN A 38 15.20 -3.00 8.58
C ASN A 38 15.32 -4.35 9.28
N ASP A 39 15.19 -4.37 10.62
CA ASP A 39 15.25 -5.59 11.43
C ASP A 39 13.94 -6.43 11.41
N GLY A 40 12.99 -6.15 10.51
CA GLY A 40 11.71 -6.85 10.42
C GLY A 40 10.71 -6.52 11.53
N LYS A 41 10.93 -5.49 12.36
CA LYS A 41 9.99 -5.11 13.43
C LYS A 41 8.84 -4.29 12.89
N LEU A 42 7.63 -4.58 13.37
CA LEU A 42 6.42 -3.87 12.97
C LEU A 42 6.45 -2.38 13.41
N VAL A 43 6.08 -1.49 12.50
CA VAL A 43 5.91 -0.06 12.74
C VAL A 43 4.42 0.27 12.72
N ARG A 44 3.89 0.69 13.87
CA ARG A 44 2.47 1.07 14.01
C ARG A 44 2.15 2.36 13.26
N ALA A 45 0.94 2.44 12.70
CA ALA A 45 0.44 3.61 12.02
C ALA A 45 0.35 4.80 12.97
N LYS A 46 0.91 5.95 12.56
CA LYS A 46 1.09 7.13 13.44
C LYS A 46 -0.24 7.64 14.02
N LYS A 47 -1.27 7.75 13.17
CA LYS A 47 -2.55 8.37 13.57
C LYS A 47 -3.42 7.48 14.45
N THR A 48 -3.45 6.18 14.17
CA THR A 48 -4.39 5.24 14.80
C THR A 48 -3.74 4.38 15.88
N GLY A 49 -2.41 4.30 15.91
CA GLY A 49 -1.67 3.36 16.76
C GLY A 49 -1.88 1.90 16.39
N ARG A 50 -2.57 1.60 15.29
CA ARG A 50 -2.83 0.23 14.83
C ARG A 50 -1.64 -0.34 14.09
N GLU A 51 -1.61 -1.65 13.97
CA GLU A 51 -0.56 -2.39 13.26
C GLU A 51 -0.58 -2.13 11.76
N ASN A 52 -1.79 -2.04 11.20
CA ASN A 52 -2.02 -1.75 9.80
C ASN A 52 -2.62 -0.35 9.57
N ALA A 53 -2.40 0.17 8.36
CA ALA A 53 -3.05 1.35 7.82
C ALA A 53 -3.85 1.00 6.57
N TRP A 54 -4.99 1.68 6.38
CA TRP A 54 -5.79 1.58 5.17
C TRP A 54 -5.52 2.80 4.29
N LEU A 55 -5.01 2.56 3.07
CA LEU A 55 -4.65 3.60 2.11
C LEU A 55 -5.67 3.62 0.99
N ARG A 56 -6.46 4.70 0.94
CA ARG A 56 -7.56 4.86 -0.01
C ARG A 56 -7.09 5.59 -1.27
N VAL A 57 -7.33 4.99 -2.43
CA VAL A 57 -7.26 5.62 -3.74
C VAL A 57 -8.68 5.79 -4.28
N ALA A 58 -9.03 7.00 -4.71
CA ALA A 58 -10.30 7.29 -5.37
C ALA A 58 -10.11 7.32 -6.89
N GLY A 59 -11.06 6.73 -7.60
CA GLY A 59 -11.12 6.64 -9.06
C GLY A 59 -11.98 7.74 -9.69
N PRO A 60 -12.73 7.44 -10.77
CA PRO A 60 -12.98 6.09 -11.31
C PRO A 60 -11.76 5.49 -12.02
N PHE A 61 -11.62 4.16 -11.96
CA PHE A 61 -10.61 3.39 -12.69
C PHE A 61 -11.27 2.35 -13.59
N ALA A 62 -11.24 2.56 -14.90
CA ALA A 62 -11.73 1.59 -15.87
C ALA A 62 -10.86 0.31 -15.88
N PRO A 63 -11.37 -0.82 -16.40
CA PRO A 63 -10.57 -2.03 -16.60
C PRO A 63 -9.27 -1.72 -17.39
N GLY A 64 -8.12 -2.09 -16.82
CA GLY A 64 -6.80 -1.84 -17.38
C GLY A 64 -6.21 -0.45 -17.10
N GLU A 65 -6.96 0.45 -16.43
CA GLU A 65 -6.47 1.79 -16.09
C GLU A 65 -5.52 1.75 -14.88
N SER A 66 -4.45 2.54 -14.96
CA SER A 66 -3.51 2.75 -13.85
C SER A 66 -3.95 3.93 -12.99
N SER A 67 -3.76 3.83 -11.68
CA SER A 67 -3.95 4.97 -10.78
C SER A 67 -2.91 6.07 -10.93
N GLY A 68 -1.78 5.77 -11.59
CA GLY A 68 -0.52 6.49 -11.46
C GLY A 68 0.04 6.41 -10.03
N ASP A 69 1.20 7.03 -9.82
CA ASP A 69 1.85 7.08 -8.50
C ASP A 69 1.00 7.89 -7.52
N LYS A 70 0.48 7.21 -6.49
CA LYS A 70 -0.23 7.83 -5.37
C LYS A 70 0.67 7.89 -4.16
N ARG A 71 0.68 9.03 -3.49
CA ARG A 71 1.53 9.32 -2.34
C ARG A 71 0.72 9.63 -1.10
N TRP A 72 1.06 9.00 0.02
CA TRP A 72 0.55 9.35 1.34
C TRP A 72 1.69 9.74 2.27
N ASP A 73 1.72 11.01 2.64
CA ASP A 73 2.64 11.50 3.66
C ASP A 73 2.12 11.19 5.07
N LYS A 74 3.04 10.96 6.02
CA LYS A 74 2.75 10.90 7.46
C LYS A 74 1.86 9.73 7.90
N VAL A 75 1.82 8.63 7.15
CA VAL A 75 1.11 7.40 7.57
C VAL A 75 1.87 6.71 8.71
N TRP A 76 3.19 6.62 8.59
CA TRP A 76 4.10 6.11 9.62
C TRP A 76 5.17 7.16 9.95
N GLN A 77 5.71 7.09 11.16
CA GLN A 77 6.83 7.92 11.60
C GLN A 77 7.81 7.06 12.37
N ASN A 78 8.86 6.62 11.67
CA ASN A 78 9.96 5.85 12.22
C ASN A 78 11.17 5.99 11.28
N SER A 79 12.31 6.42 11.81
CA SER A 79 13.54 6.63 11.03
C SER A 79 14.15 5.35 10.48
N HIS A 80 13.78 4.18 11.00
CA HIS A 80 14.31 2.87 10.60
C HIS A 80 13.33 2.11 9.69
N LEU A 81 12.23 2.74 9.28
CA LEU A 81 11.26 2.14 8.39
C LEU A 81 11.89 1.89 7.02
N SER A 82 11.80 0.65 6.56
CA SER A 82 12.48 0.18 5.36
C SER A 82 11.56 -0.53 4.38
N CYS A 83 10.44 -1.08 4.85
CA CYS A 83 9.58 -1.94 4.05
C CYS A 83 8.10 -1.68 4.31
N PHE A 84 7.32 -1.76 3.24
CA PHE A 84 5.86 -1.72 3.25
C PHE A 84 5.33 -2.98 2.60
N ARG A 85 4.38 -3.64 3.27
CA ARG A 85 3.68 -4.81 2.76
C ARG A 85 2.20 -4.51 2.56
N ILE A 86 1.64 -5.01 1.47
CA ILE A 86 0.19 -5.07 1.26
C ILE A 86 -0.28 -6.38 1.86
N ASP A 87 -1.19 -6.32 2.82
CA ASP A 87 -1.80 -7.52 3.39
C ASP A 87 -3.10 -7.89 2.66
N GLY A 88 -3.75 -6.91 2.01
CA GLY A 88 -4.94 -7.12 1.18
C GLY A 88 -5.48 -5.80 0.62
N ALA A 89 -6.55 -5.87 -0.16
CA ALA A 89 -7.23 -4.70 -0.72
C ALA A 89 -8.75 -4.89 -0.77
N GLU A 90 -9.49 -3.86 -0.39
CA GLU A 90 -10.93 -3.76 -0.65
C GLU A 90 -11.14 -2.93 -1.92
N LEU A 91 -11.87 -3.48 -2.88
CA LEU A 91 -12.28 -2.80 -4.11
C LEU A 91 -13.74 -2.42 -3.98
N ILE A 92 -14.06 -1.18 -4.33
CA ILE A 92 -15.44 -0.66 -4.34
C ILE A 92 -15.71 -0.23 -5.77
N ASP A 93 -16.66 -0.89 -6.42
CA ASP A 93 -17.06 -0.53 -7.78
C ASP A 93 -18.03 0.68 -7.80
N VAL A 94 -18.27 1.23 -8.99
CA VAL A 94 -19.20 2.37 -9.18
C VAL A 94 -20.66 2.07 -8.83
N ASN A 95 -21.02 0.79 -8.66
CA ASN A 95 -22.34 0.35 -8.21
C ASN A 95 -22.40 0.19 -6.68
N GLY A 96 -21.28 0.41 -5.98
CA GLY A 96 -21.17 0.24 -4.54
C GLY A 96 -20.93 -1.21 -4.10
N VAL A 97 -20.62 -2.13 -5.02
CA VAL A 97 -20.23 -3.51 -4.69
C VAL A 97 -18.84 -3.48 -4.07
N VAL A 98 -18.71 -4.16 -2.92
CA VAL A 98 -17.45 -4.25 -2.18
C VAL A 98 -16.90 -5.67 -2.28
N GLU A 99 -15.66 -5.80 -2.74
CA GLU A 99 -14.94 -7.07 -2.82
C GLU A 99 -13.59 -6.97 -2.10
N TYR A 100 -13.23 -7.98 -1.31
CA TYR A 100 -11.94 -8.04 -0.64
C TYR A 100 -11.02 -9.09 -1.27
N TYR A 101 -9.77 -8.71 -1.50
CA TYR A 101 -8.72 -9.54 -2.06
C TYR A 101 -7.54 -9.63 -1.09
N GLU A 102 -7.13 -10.85 -0.77
CA GLU A 102 -5.92 -11.12 0.01
C GLU A 102 -4.66 -10.82 -0.82
N ALA A 103 -3.52 -10.65 -0.15
CA ALA A 103 -2.25 -10.27 -0.77
C ALA A 103 -1.81 -11.19 -1.93
N ASP A 104 -2.08 -12.50 -1.84
CA ASP A 104 -1.70 -13.50 -2.86
C ASP A 104 -2.48 -13.34 -4.18
N ARG A 105 -3.64 -12.67 -4.13
CA ARG A 105 -4.46 -12.35 -5.31
C ARG A 105 -4.13 -11.00 -5.93
N ILE A 106 -3.26 -10.22 -5.30
CA ILE A 106 -2.83 -8.91 -5.79
C ILE A 106 -1.53 -9.07 -6.59
N LYS A 107 -1.60 -8.85 -7.89
CA LYS A 107 -0.40 -8.83 -8.73
C LYS A 107 0.38 -7.54 -8.46
N LEU A 108 1.53 -7.69 -7.81
CA LEU A 108 2.52 -6.62 -7.72
C LEU A 108 3.22 -6.48 -9.07
N MET A 109 3.44 -5.24 -9.53
CA MET A 109 4.29 -5.02 -10.70
C MET A 109 5.71 -5.55 -10.42
N PRO A 110 6.39 -6.15 -11.40
CA PRO A 110 7.66 -6.86 -11.18
C PRO A 110 8.77 -6.00 -10.56
N GLU A 111 8.78 -4.69 -10.80
CA GLU A 111 9.73 -3.76 -10.15
C GLU A 111 9.44 -3.54 -8.65
N LEU A 112 8.22 -3.81 -8.19
CA LEU A 112 7.81 -3.67 -6.79
C LEU A 112 8.10 -4.93 -5.96
N ALA A 113 8.08 -6.11 -6.59
CA ALA A 113 8.34 -7.39 -5.93
C ALA A 113 9.82 -7.56 -5.51
N SER A 114 10.74 -6.96 -6.25
CA SER A 114 12.20 -7.07 -6.02
C SER A 114 12.72 -6.28 -4.80
N LYS A 115 11.91 -5.37 -4.22
CA LYS A 115 12.21 -4.69 -2.94
C LYS A 115 11.35 -5.20 -1.76
N GLY A 116 10.62 -6.28 -1.95
CA GLY A 116 9.54 -6.74 -1.07
C GLY A 116 9.91 -7.71 0.06
N ASN A 117 11.19 -8.02 0.28
CA ASN A 117 11.56 -8.80 1.46
C ASN A 117 11.55 -7.91 2.70
N CYS A 118 10.37 -7.75 3.31
CA CYS A 118 10.24 -7.27 4.68
C CYS A 118 10.73 -8.31 5.70
N ASP A 119 11.05 -9.53 5.23
CA ASP A 119 11.72 -10.57 6.00
C ASP A 119 13.19 -10.19 6.17
N GLY A 120 13.50 -9.61 7.33
CA GLY A 120 14.83 -9.16 7.70
C GLY A 120 15.85 -10.28 7.86
N ASN A 121 16.24 -10.91 6.75
CA ASN A 121 17.47 -11.71 6.67
C ASN A 121 18.55 -10.87 6.00
N GLY A 122 19.28 -10.11 6.84
CA GLY A 122 20.66 -9.74 6.59
C GLY A 122 21.59 -10.76 7.24
#